data_AF-A0A7S3LPH4-F1
#
_entry.id   AF-A0A7S3LPH4-F1
#
_cell.length_a   1.000
_cell.length_b   1.000
_cell.length_c   1.000
_cell.angle_alpha   90.00
_cell.angle_beta   90.00
_cell.angle_gamma   90.00
#
_symmetry.space_group_name_H-M   'P 1'
#
loop_
_entity.id
_entity.type
_entity.pdbx_description
1 polymer ?
#
loop_
_entity_poly.entity_id
_entity_poly.type
_entity_poly.pdbx_seq_one_letter_code
_entity_poly.pdbx_strand_id
1 'polypeptide(L)'
;MVVGIFDVSGVLFGLSRMSGLQNRDTGEIPGSKWAFTAAAVGTIVAAMFGCSPIIPAIESAAGLKEGGKTGLTSVTSACWFALAMFLTPLFGNIPVEATSPVLILLGAAMMGEASEINWYCMYQALPAFLCLTIMPFTFSIPNGIIFGTGFLVVLYISTGQFMSATTSGQEDEESLRRIRQERRPSSINVAIDAFEAIKQPHFKRKTSSLYLHEATITNL
;
A
#
# COMPACT_ATOMS: atom_id res chain seq x y z
N MET A 1 6.23 13.51 12.34
CA MET A 1 6.71 13.38 10.93
C MET A 1 7.20 11.97 10.63
N VAL A 2 8.17 11.43 11.39
CA VAL A 2 8.69 10.07 11.15
C VAL A 2 7.59 9.00 11.24
N VAL A 3 6.71 9.03 12.24
CA VAL A 3 5.58 8.07 12.35
C VAL A 3 4.68 8.08 11.10
N GLY A 4 4.37 9.26 10.57
CA GLY A 4 3.52 9.39 9.39
C GLY A 4 4.12 8.77 8.11
N ILE A 5 5.45 8.67 7.97
CA ILE A 5 6.04 7.93 6.84
C ILE A 5 5.80 6.43 6.97
N PHE A 6 5.85 5.90 8.20
CA PHE A 6 5.59 4.50 8.51
C PHE A 6 4.12 4.14 8.38
N ASP A 7 3.22 5.06 8.75
CA ASP A 7 1.77 4.85 8.60
C ASP A 7 1.37 4.82 7.12
N VAL A 8 1.84 5.80 6.34
CA VAL A 8 1.54 5.87 4.90
C VAL A 8 2.17 4.68 4.16
N SER A 9 3.40 4.30 4.50
CA SER A 9 4.04 3.14 3.87
C SER A 9 3.32 1.84 4.22
N GLY A 10 3.04 1.60 5.50
CA GLY A 10 2.36 0.40 5.97
C GLY A 10 1.00 0.20 5.29
N VAL A 11 0.17 1.25 5.25
CA VAL A 11 -1.14 1.18 4.59
C VAL A 11 -0.98 1.06 3.07
N LEU A 12 -0.03 1.76 2.44
CA LEU A 12 0.20 1.66 1.00
C LEU A 12 0.61 0.23 0.59
N PHE A 13 1.50 -0.41 1.36
CA PHE A 13 1.91 -1.79 1.11
C PHE A 13 0.74 -2.76 1.32
N GLY A 14 -0.02 -2.63 2.42
CA GLY A 14 -1.20 -3.47 2.68
C GLY A 14 -2.26 -3.34 1.59
N LEU A 15 -2.66 -2.11 1.25
CA LEU A 15 -3.66 -1.87 0.20
C LEU A 15 -3.17 -2.28 -1.18
N SER A 16 -1.89 -2.06 -1.51
CA SER A 16 -1.33 -2.46 -2.81
C SER A 16 -1.38 -3.97 -3.00
N ARG A 17 -1.06 -4.73 -1.94
CA ARG A 17 -1.16 -6.20 -1.94
C ARG A 17 -2.60 -6.66 -2.17
N MET A 18 -3.57 -6.07 -1.49
CA MET A 18 -5.00 -6.39 -1.68
C MET A 18 -5.55 -5.99 -3.06
N SER A 19 -5.05 -4.89 -3.63
CA SER A 19 -5.48 -4.39 -4.94
C SER A 19 -5.00 -5.25 -6.12
N GLY A 20 -3.93 -6.02 -5.91
CA GLY A 20 -3.18 -6.72 -6.95
C GLY A 20 -2.32 -5.80 -7.82
N LEU A 21 -2.08 -4.56 -7.41
CA LEU A 21 -1.23 -3.61 -8.13
C LEU A 21 0.26 -3.81 -7.84
N GLN A 22 0.61 -4.53 -6.77
CA GLN A 22 2.00 -4.83 -6.45
C GLN A 22 2.57 -5.79 -7.50
N ASN A 23 3.70 -5.42 -8.09
CA ASN A 23 4.39 -6.28 -9.03
C ASN A 23 4.99 -7.48 -8.27
N ARG A 24 4.61 -8.70 -8.65
CA ARG A 24 4.98 -9.93 -7.92
C ARG A 24 6.48 -10.21 -7.93
N ASP A 25 7.16 -9.86 -9.02
CA ASP A 25 8.58 -10.17 -9.19
C ASP A 25 9.48 -9.17 -8.47
N THR A 26 8.97 -7.97 -8.21
CA THR A 26 9.81 -6.82 -7.84
C THR A 26 9.40 -6.16 -6.53
N GLY A 27 8.22 -6.53 -6.01
CA GLY A 27 7.59 -5.86 -4.88
C GLY A 27 7.25 -4.39 -5.11
N GLU A 28 7.56 -3.82 -6.29
CA GLU A 28 7.35 -2.41 -6.59
C GLU A 28 5.86 -2.10 -6.72
N ILE A 29 5.45 -1.02 -6.05
CA ILE A 29 4.12 -0.47 -6.17
C ILE A 29 4.15 0.63 -7.25
N PRO A 30 3.45 0.45 -8.40
CA PRO A 30 3.43 1.44 -9.45
C PRO A 30 2.85 2.75 -8.90
N GLY A 31 3.57 3.86 -9.11
CA GLY A 31 3.12 5.16 -8.63
C GLY A 31 3.30 5.42 -7.14
N SER A 32 4.06 4.59 -6.39
CA SER A 32 4.35 4.81 -4.97
C SER A 32 4.82 6.25 -4.66
N LYS A 33 5.69 6.82 -5.51
CA LYS A 33 6.12 8.23 -5.39
C LYS A 33 4.93 9.20 -5.40
N TRP A 34 3.98 9.03 -6.32
CA TRP A 34 2.79 9.86 -6.41
C TRP A 34 1.85 9.66 -5.21
N ALA A 35 1.77 8.44 -4.66
CA ALA A 35 1.00 8.17 -3.45
C ALA A 35 1.57 8.92 -2.23
N PHE A 36 2.90 8.89 -2.03
CA PHE A 36 3.55 9.67 -0.98
C PHE A 36 3.43 11.19 -1.21
N THR A 37 3.55 11.65 -2.45
CA THR A 37 3.36 13.08 -2.79
C THR A 37 1.92 13.51 -2.50
N ALA A 38 0.91 12.71 -2.83
CA ALA A 38 -0.49 13.02 -2.54
C ALA A 38 -0.75 13.11 -1.03
N ALA A 39 -0.21 12.19 -0.23
CA ALA A 39 -0.32 12.23 1.22
C ALA A 39 0.39 13.46 1.83
N ALA A 40 1.56 13.82 1.30
CA ALA A 40 2.31 14.99 1.75
C ALA A 40 1.57 16.31 1.40
N VAL A 41 1.12 16.46 0.17
CA VAL A 41 0.35 17.64 -0.28
C VAL A 41 -0.97 17.74 0.51
N GLY A 42 -1.69 16.62 0.69
CA GLY A 42 -2.90 16.58 1.49
C GLY A 42 -2.65 17.02 2.94
N THR A 43 -1.55 16.55 3.54
CA THR A 43 -1.16 16.94 4.90
C THR A 43 -0.78 18.43 5.00
N ILE A 44 -0.12 19.00 3.99
CA ILE A 44 0.19 20.44 3.95
C ILE A 44 -1.10 21.25 3.92
N VAL A 45 -2.05 20.87 3.06
CA VAL A 45 -3.36 21.52 2.98
C VAL A 45 -4.10 21.37 4.32
N ALA A 46 -4.17 20.16 4.88
CA ALA A 46 -4.79 19.91 6.18
C ALA A 46 -4.19 20.79 7.30
N ALA A 47 -2.86 20.93 7.34
CA ALA A 47 -2.17 21.76 8.31
C ALA A 47 -2.52 23.25 8.15
N MET A 48 -2.72 23.75 6.92
CA MET A 48 -3.20 25.12 6.69
C MET A 48 -4.58 25.38 7.29
N PHE A 49 -5.43 24.34 7.35
CA PHE A 49 -6.75 24.40 7.98
C PHE A 49 -6.74 23.99 9.47
N GLY A 50 -5.58 23.71 10.06
CA GLY A 50 -5.45 23.30 11.46
C GLY A 50 -5.89 21.85 11.74
N CYS A 51 -6.00 21.02 10.70
CA CYS A 51 -6.37 19.59 10.82
C CYS A 51 -5.14 18.70 11.08
N SER A 52 -5.39 17.48 11.55
CA SER A 52 -4.35 16.46 11.71
C SER A 52 -3.80 15.97 10.34
N PRO A 53 -2.62 15.32 10.33
CA PRO A 53 -2.06 14.75 9.10
C PRO A 53 -3.01 13.76 8.43
N ILE A 54 -3.05 13.79 7.09
CA ILE A 54 -3.89 12.90 6.29
C ILE A 54 -3.14 11.59 6.05
N ILE A 55 -3.78 10.47 6.42
CA ILE A 55 -3.27 9.11 6.24
C ILE A 55 -4.32 8.32 5.43
N PRO A 56 -3.91 7.45 4.47
CA PRO A 56 -4.85 6.58 3.78
C PRO A 56 -5.59 5.67 4.78
N ALA A 57 -6.91 5.61 4.68
CA ALA A 57 -7.73 4.80 5.57
C ALA A 57 -7.65 3.30 5.17
N ILE A 58 -7.38 2.41 6.12
CA ILE A 58 -7.28 0.96 5.87
C ILE A 58 -8.64 0.37 5.48
N GLU A 59 -9.73 0.97 5.96
CA GLU A 59 -11.11 0.57 5.69
C GLU A 59 -11.45 0.70 4.20
N SER A 60 -10.72 1.54 3.47
CA SER A 60 -10.78 1.64 2.00
C SER A 60 -10.51 0.29 1.32
N ALA A 61 -9.83 -0.64 2.00
CA ALA A 61 -9.66 -2.02 1.55
C ALA A 61 -10.98 -2.71 1.21
N ALA A 62 -12.07 -2.42 1.94
CA ALA A 62 -13.39 -2.95 1.64
C ALA A 62 -13.88 -2.46 0.27
N GLY A 63 -13.71 -1.17 -0.01
CA GLY A 63 -14.01 -0.58 -1.32
C GLY A 63 -13.15 -1.16 -2.46
N LEU A 64 -11.90 -1.51 -2.19
CA LEU A 64 -11.06 -2.23 -3.16
C LEU A 64 -11.56 -3.64 -3.44
N LYS A 65 -12.02 -4.37 -2.41
CA LYS A 65 -12.59 -5.72 -2.55
C LYS A 65 -13.87 -5.72 -3.39
N GLU A 66 -14.66 -4.65 -3.29
CA GLU A 66 -15.85 -4.43 -4.12
C GLU A 66 -15.55 -3.98 -5.56
N GLY A 67 -14.27 -3.77 -5.90
CA GLY A 67 -13.83 -3.42 -7.26
C GLY A 67 -13.44 -1.95 -7.45
N GLY A 68 -13.40 -1.16 -6.38
CA GLY A 68 -12.97 0.24 -6.38
C GLY A 68 -11.47 0.42 -6.58
N LYS A 69 -10.97 0.11 -7.78
CA LYS A 69 -9.54 0.19 -8.15
C LYS A 69 -9.16 1.49 -8.86
N THR A 70 -10.10 2.41 -9.03
CA THR A 70 -9.88 3.68 -9.74
C THR A 70 -10.00 4.85 -8.77
N GLY A 71 -9.33 5.97 -9.08
CA GLY A 71 -9.45 7.19 -8.26
C GLY A 71 -10.85 7.79 -8.23
N LEU A 72 -11.75 7.36 -9.12
CA LEU A 72 -13.13 7.86 -9.15
C LEU A 72 -13.89 7.52 -7.86
N THR A 73 -13.67 6.33 -7.28
CA THR A 73 -14.30 5.94 -6.01
C THR A 73 -13.86 6.85 -4.86
N SER A 74 -12.58 7.18 -4.81
CA SER A 74 -12.05 8.13 -3.82
C SER A 74 -12.67 9.52 -3.98
N VAL A 75 -12.83 10.01 -5.21
CA VAL A 75 -13.46 11.32 -5.47
C VAL A 75 -14.94 11.31 -5.10
N THR A 76 -15.68 10.25 -5.44
CA THR A 76 -17.10 10.14 -5.07
C THR A 76 -17.26 10.09 -3.55
N SER A 77 -16.41 9.33 -2.84
CA SER A 77 -16.44 9.29 -1.37
C SER A 77 -16.10 10.65 -0.75
N ALA A 78 -15.10 11.36 -1.28
CA ALA A 78 -14.77 12.71 -0.82
C ALA A 78 -15.94 13.70 -1.02
N CYS A 79 -16.65 13.61 -2.16
CA CYS A 79 -17.83 14.43 -2.43
C CYS A 79 -18.95 14.13 -1.43
N TRP A 80 -19.22 12.86 -1.13
CA TRP A 80 -20.20 12.48 -0.10
C TRP A 80 -19.80 12.95 1.29
N PHE A 81 -18.52 12.88 1.66
CA PHE A 81 -18.03 13.42 2.94
C PHE A 81 -18.12 14.95 2.99
N ALA A 82 -17.88 15.66 1.89
CA ALA A 82 -18.07 17.11 1.80
C ALA A 82 -19.54 17.50 1.95
N LEU A 83 -20.46 16.73 1.36
CA LEU A 83 -21.90 16.90 1.59
C LEU A 83 -22.27 16.59 3.04
N ALA A 84 -21.68 15.56 3.64
CA ALA A 84 -21.90 15.20 5.03
C ALA A 84 -21.46 16.30 6.02
N MET A 85 -20.52 17.19 5.65
CA MET A 85 -20.17 18.34 6.49
C MET A 85 -21.36 19.29 6.75
N PHE A 86 -22.32 19.41 5.82
CA PHE A 86 -23.54 20.19 6.07
C PHE A 86 -24.49 19.50 7.07
N LEU A 87 -24.36 18.17 7.23
CA LEU A 87 -25.09 17.36 8.20
C LEU A 87 -24.36 17.25 9.55
N THR A 88 -23.17 17.84 9.72
CA THR A 88 -22.45 17.91 11.00
C THR A 88 -23.33 18.31 12.21
N PRO A 89 -24.21 19.34 12.14
CA PRO A 89 -25.07 19.68 13.29
C PRO A 89 -26.06 18.57 13.66
N LEU A 90 -26.39 17.66 12.75
CA LEU A 90 -27.21 16.48 13.04
C LEU A 90 -26.41 15.41 13.80
N PHE A 91 -25.13 15.21 13.43
CA PHE A 91 -24.24 14.24 14.05
C PHE A 91 -23.81 14.61 15.47
N GLY A 92 -23.88 15.89 15.84
CA GLY A 92 -23.59 16.36 17.21
C GLY A 92 -24.54 15.80 18.29
N ASN A 93 -25.69 15.25 17.89
CA ASN A 93 -26.65 14.62 18.81
C ASN A 93 -26.39 13.11 19.02
N ILE A 94 -25.37 12.53 18.38
CA ILE A 94 -25.09 11.10 18.50
C ILE A 94 -24.36 10.84 19.84
N PRO A 95 -24.89 9.97 20.71
CA PRO A 95 -24.24 9.62 21.97
C PRO A 95 -22.90 8.92 21.73
N VAL A 96 -21.91 9.18 22.61
CA VAL A 96 -20.54 8.60 22.51
C VAL A 96 -20.53 7.08 22.67
N GLU A 97 -21.56 6.55 23.32
CA GLU A 97 -21.80 5.12 23.47
C GLU A 97 -22.04 4.44 22.11
N ALA A 98 -22.55 5.17 21.11
CA ALA A 98 -22.78 4.63 19.76
C ALA A 98 -21.50 4.48 18.94
N THR A 99 -20.48 5.31 19.16
CA THR A 99 -19.22 5.27 18.40
C THR A 99 -18.20 4.29 18.99
N SER A 100 -18.32 4.01 20.28
CA SER A 100 -17.46 3.08 21.02
C SER A 100 -17.36 1.66 20.41
N PRO A 101 -18.46 0.96 20.07
CA PRO A 101 -18.38 -0.37 19.46
C PRO A 101 -17.75 -0.35 18.06
N VAL A 102 -17.90 0.76 17.32
CA VAL A 102 -17.31 0.92 15.99
C VAL A 102 -15.79 0.94 16.07
N LEU A 103 -15.22 1.64 17.06
CA LEU A 103 -13.76 1.68 17.27
C LEU A 103 -13.18 0.32 17.67
N ILE A 104 -13.92 -0.47 18.46
CA ILE A 104 -13.51 -1.84 18.83
C ILE A 104 -13.47 -2.73 17.58
N LEU A 105 -14.48 -2.66 16.73
CA LEU A 105 -14.54 -3.40 15.47
C LEU A 105 -13.44 -2.97 14.49
N LEU A 106 -13.15 -1.68 14.40
CA LEU A 106 -12.02 -1.17 13.61
C LEU A 106 -10.70 -1.78 14.11
N GLY A 107 -10.44 -1.73 15.43
CA GLY A 107 -9.24 -2.32 16.02
C GLY A 107 -9.12 -3.82 15.73
N ALA A 108 -10.22 -4.55 15.82
CA ALA A 108 -10.27 -5.97 15.46
C ALA A 108 -10.00 -6.21 13.97
N ALA A 109 -10.52 -5.36 13.09
CA ALA A 109 -10.26 -5.45 11.65
C ALA A 109 -8.79 -5.19 11.31
N MET A 110 -8.14 -4.22 11.97
CA MET A 110 -6.71 -3.94 11.78
C MET A 110 -5.80 -5.08 12.23
N MET A 111 -6.19 -5.86 13.25
CA MET A 111 -5.45 -7.07 13.65
C MET A 111 -5.43 -8.15 12.56
N GLY A 112 -6.34 -8.10 11.57
CA GLY A 112 -6.31 -8.97 10.40
C GLY A 112 -4.99 -8.86 9.62
N GLU A 113 -4.42 -7.66 9.51
CA GLU A 113 -3.15 -7.44 8.80
C GLU A 113 -1.95 -8.09 9.52
N ALA A 114 -2.03 -8.28 10.84
CA ALA A 114 -1.00 -8.97 11.61
C ALA A 114 -0.88 -10.46 11.22
N SER A 115 -1.89 -11.03 10.57
CA SER A 115 -1.82 -12.41 10.05
C SER A 115 -0.85 -12.55 8.87
N GLU A 116 -0.51 -11.47 8.18
CA GLU A 116 0.41 -11.50 7.04
C GLU A 116 1.88 -11.65 7.46
N ILE A 117 2.19 -11.47 8.75
CA ILE A 117 3.53 -11.58 9.30
C ILE A 117 3.94 -13.06 9.35
N ASN A 118 5.16 -13.37 8.91
CA ASN A 118 5.69 -14.73 9.03
C ASN A 118 6.12 -15.02 10.47
N TRP A 119 5.18 -15.55 11.26
CA TRP A 119 5.38 -15.92 12.67
C TRP A 119 6.35 -17.09 12.88
N TYR A 120 6.66 -17.87 11.83
CA TYR A 120 7.62 -18.98 11.92
C TYR A 120 9.07 -18.50 11.85
N CYS A 121 9.32 -17.31 11.28
CA CYS A 121 10.64 -16.71 11.21
C CYS A 121 10.89 -15.81 12.43
N MET A 122 11.76 -16.25 13.35
CA MET A 122 12.03 -15.55 14.60
C MET A 122 12.53 -14.10 14.39
N TYR A 123 13.23 -13.85 13.27
CA TYR A 123 13.71 -12.52 12.88
C TYR A 123 12.60 -11.52 12.57
N GLN A 124 11.43 -11.98 12.13
CA GLN A 124 10.28 -11.13 11.83
C GLN A 124 9.27 -11.17 12.98
N ALA A 125 9.07 -12.34 13.59
CA ALA A 125 8.13 -12.56 14.66
C ALA A 125 8.46 -11.77 15.94
N LEU A 126 9.73 -11.77 16.38
CA LEU A 126 10.11 -11.09 17.63
C LEU A 126 9.97 -9.55 17.53
N PRO A 127 10.50 -8.88 16.50
CA PRO A 127 10.30 -7.43 16.33
C PRO A 127 8.83 -7.03 16.21
N ALA A 128 8.04 -7.81 15.48
CA ALA A 128 6.62 -7.55 15.32
C ALA A 128 5.85 -7.71 16.64
N PHE A 129 6.13 -8.77 17.40
CA PHE A 129 5.54 -9.00 18.72
C PHE A 129 5.88 -7.88 19.70
N LEU A 130 7.15 -7.44 19.71
CA LEU A 130 7.60 -6.35 20.58
C LEU A 130 6.92 -5.04 20.21
N CYS A 131 6.80 -4.74 18.90
CA CYS A 131 6.09 -3.56 18.42
C CYS A 131 4.62 -3.55 18.85
N LEU A 132 3.90 -4.67 18.65
CA LEU A 132 2.48 -4.81 18.99
C LEU A 132 2.23 -4.70 20.50
N THR A 133 3.15 -5.20 21.32
CA THR A 133 2.99 -5.19 22.78
C THR A 133 3.40 -3.84 23.39
N ILE A 134 4.52 -3.26 22.96
CA ILE A 134 5.02 -2.01 23.55
C ILE A 134 4.11 -0.82 23.24
N MET A 135 3.47 -0.82 22.07
CA MET A 135 2.60 0.28 21.63
C MET A 135 1.46 0.59 22.61
N PRO A 136 0.60 -0.37 23.01
CA PRO A 136 -0.44 -0.13 24.03
C PRO A 136 0.15 0.11 25.42
N PHE A 137 1.23 -0.58 25.80
CA PHE A 137 1.84 -0.41 27.14
C PHE A 137 2.44 0.98 27.36
N THR A 138 2.92 1.63 26.30
CA THR A 138 3.51 2.97 26.36
C THR A 138 2.54 4.09 25.98
N PHE A 139 1.29 3.74 25.62
CA PHE A 139 0.29 4.67 25.08
C PHE A 139 0.83 5.56 23.95
N SER A 140 1.79 5.04 23.18
CA SER A 140 2.55 5.82 22.21
C SER A 140 2.96 4.95 21.02
N ILE A 141 2.34 5.23 19.87
CA ILE A 141 2.67 4.65 18.57
C ILE A 141 4.17 4.77 18.23
N PRO A 142 4.80 5.97 18.30
CA PRO A 142 6.22 6.11 17.98
C PRO A 142 7.13 5.22 18.82
N ASN A 143 6.85 5.10 20.12
CA ASN A 143 7.68 4.28 21.00
C ASN A 143 7.62 2.81 20.59
N GLY A 144 6.42 2.28 20.31
CA GLY A 144 6.26 0.92 19.80
C GLY A 144 7.08 0.65 18.53
N ILE A 145 7.00 1.54 17.55
CA ILE A 145 7.74 1.42 16.28
C ILE A 145 9.25 1.45 16.52
N ILE A 146 9.74 2.37 17.36
CA ILE A 146 11.17 2.49 17.65
C ILE A 146 11.69 1.23 18.35
N PHE A 147 10.97 0.68 19.33
CA PHE A 147 11.38 -0.55 20.01
C PHE A 147 11.36 -1.76 19.07
N GLY A 148 10.32 -1.91 18.25
CA GLY A 148 10.21 -3.01 17.29
C GLY A 148 11.32 -2.96 16.23
N THR A 149 11.46 -1.83 15.53
CA THR A 149 12.50 -1.65 14.51
C THR A 149 13.91 -1.66 15.10
N GLY A 150 14.10 -1.10 16.30
CA GLY A 150 15.38 -1.16 17.01
C GLY A 150 15.78 -2.59 17.36
N PHE A 151 14.84 -3.41 17.82
CA PHE A 151 15.10 -4.82 18.11
C PHE A 151 15.46 -5.62 16.85
N LEU A 152 14.80 -5.34 15.72
CA LEU A 152 15.15 -5.90 14.42
C LEU A 152 16.62 -5.59 14.06
N VAL A 153 17.04 -4.34 14.20
CA VAL A 153 18.43 -3.92 13.94
C VAL A 153 19.40 -4.67 14.85
N VAL A 154 19.12 -4.76 16.15
CA VAL A 154 19.97 -5.49 17.11
C VAL A 154 20.11 -6.96 16.74
N LEU A 155 19.03 -7.62 16.31
CA LEU A 155 19.07 -9.01 15.84
C LEU A 155 19.94 -9.18 14.60
N TYR A 156 19.84 -8.28 13.63
CA TYR A 156 20.71 -8.34 12.46
C TYR A 156 22.18 -8.13 12.85
N ILE A 157 22.46 -7.28 13.85
CA ILE A 157 23.84 -6.98 14.27
C ILE A 157 24.41 -8.22 14.96
N SER A 158 23.65 -8.80 15.89
CA SER A 158 24.09 -9.96 16.67
C SER A 158 24.26 -11.22 15.84
N THR A 159 23.49 -11.38 14.75
CA THR A 159 23.56 -12.57 13.89
C THR A 159 24.57 -12.41 12.74
N GLY A 160 25.15 -11.23 12.52
CA GLY A 160 26.12 -10.99 11.44
C GLY A 160 25.51 -11.03 10.02
N GLN A 161 24.19 -11.08 9.89
CA GLN A 161 23.47 -11.17 8.60
C GLN A 161 23.30 -9.82 7.87
N PHE A 162 23.95 -8.75 8.36
CA PHE A 162 23.96 -7.43 7.69
C PHE A 162 24.38 -7.50 6.23
N MET A 163 25.30 -8.41 5.91
CA MET A 163 25.80 -8.58 4.54
C MET A 163 24.72 -9.17 3.62
N SER A 164 23.98 -10.18 4.08
CA SER A 164 22.93 -10.86 3.29
C SER A 164 21.71 -9.98 2.99
N ALA A 165 21.33 -9.09 3.92
CA ALA A 165 20.26 -8.11 3.70
C ALA A 165 20.65 -7.03 2.69
N THR A 166 21.95 -6.67 2.62
CA THR A 166 22.46 -5.70 1.65
C THR A 166 22.61 -6.33 0.27
N THR A 167 23.05 -7.59 0.19
CA THR A 167 23.23 -8.31 -1.08
C THR A 167 21.91 -8.59 -1.80
N SER A 168 20.86 -9.02 -1.09
CA SER A 168 19.53 -9.24 -1.70
C SER A 168 18.91 -7.96 -2.26
N GLY A 169 19.03 -6.83 -1.55
CA GLY A 169 18.56 -5.54 -2.05
C GLY A 169 19.31 -5.02 -3.28
N GLN A 170 20.60 -5.35 -3.44
CA GLN A 170 21.39 -4.97 -4.62
C GLN A 170 21.08 -5.84 -5.84
N GLU A 171 20.89 -7.15 -5.66
CA GLU A 171 20.55 -8.09 -6.74
C GLU A 171 19.16 -7.83 -7.33
N ASP A 172 18.18 -7.51 -6.48
CA ASP A 172 16.83 -7.15 -6.91
C ASP A 172 16.82 -5.82 -7.68
N GLU A 173 17.57 -4.81 -7.23
CA GLU A 173 17.65 -3.50 -7.91
C GLU A 173 18.36 -3.59 -9.26
N GLU A 174 19.42 -4.40 -9.38
CA GLU A 174 20.12 -4.60 -10.65
C GLU A 174 19.27 -5.40 -11.66
N SER A 175 18.59 -6.45 -11.21
CA SER A 175 17.64 -7.24 -12.01
C SER A 175 16.46 -6.39 -12.48
N LEU A 176 15.95 -5.53 -11.61
CA LEU A 176 14.90 -4.56 -11.91
C LEU A 176 15.32 -3.49 -12.91
N ARG A 177 16.54 -2.97 -12.80
CA ARG A 177 17.09 -2.01 -13.76
C ARG A 177 17.19 -2.64 -15.14
N ARG A 178 17.61 -3.91 -15.25
CA ARG A 178 17.64 -4.65 -16.53
C ARG A 178 16.24 -4.79 -17.14
N ILE A 179 15.25 -5.21 -16.35
CA ILE A 179 13.84 -5.35 -16.82
C ILE A 179 13.24 -3.98 -17.21
N ARG A 180 13.51 -2.91 -16.44
CA ARG A 180 13.00 -1.56 -16.73
C ARG A 180 13.68 -0.94 -17.97
N GLN A 181 14.94 -1.28 -18.22
CA GLN A 181 15.68 -0.85 -19.40
C GLN A 181 15.21 -1.59 -20.66
N GLU A 182 14.83 -2.85 -20.52
CA GLU A 182 14.23 -3.64 -21.61
C GLU A 182 12.77 -3.24 -21.91
N ARG A 183 12.01 -2.81 -20.88
CA ARG A 183 10.64 -2.30 -21.04
C ARG A 183 10.53 -0.82 -21.40
N ARG A 184 11.62 -0.06 -21.55
CA ARG A 184 11.51 1.32 -22.07
C ARG A 184 11.35 1.22 -23.60
N PRO A 185 10.14 1.34 -24.18
CA PRO A 185 10.06 1.52 -25.62
C PRO A 185 10.83 2.79 -25.96
N SER A 186 11.68 2.73 -26.98
CA SER A 186 12.27 3.94 -27.54
C SER A 186 11.12 4.90 -27.84
N SER A 187 11.25 6.16 -27.44
CA SER A 187 10.24 7.21 -27.66
C SER A 187 9.86 7.36 -29.15
N ILE A 188 10.66 6.78 -30.04
CA ILE A 188 10.45 6.66 -31.49
C ILE A 188 9.41 5.56 -31.81
N ASN A 189 9.46 4.38 -31.18
CA ASN A 189 8.55 3.28 -31.48
C ASN A 189 7.12 3.54 -30.98
N VAL A 190 6.95 4.25 -29.86
CA VAL A 190 5.63 4.68 -29.37
C VAL A 190 4.96 5.67 -30.33
N ALA A 191 5.74 6.56 -30.94
CA ALA A 191 5.24 7.50 -31.93
C ALA A 191 4.89 6.80 -33.26
N ILE A 192 5.67 5.79 -33.67
CA ILE A 192 5.43 4.99 -34.87
C ILE A 192 4.17 4.11 -34.69
N ASP A 193 4.01 3.41 -33.55
CA ASP A 193 2.82 2.59 -33.28
C ASP A 193 1.54 3.43 -33.19
N ALA A 194 1.62 4.65 -32.63
CA ALA A 194 0.52 5.60 -32.62
C ALA A 194 0.17 6.11 -34.04
N PHE A 195 1.16 6.21 -34.93
CA PHE A 195 0.96 6.59 -36.33
C PHE A 195 0.41 5.44 -37.18
N GLU A 196 0.84 4.20 -36.92
CA GLU A 196 0.36 2.96 -37.55
C GLU A 196 -1.11 2.69 -37.17
N ALA A 197 -1.48 2.95 -35.91
CA ALA A 197 -2.85 2.79 -35.39
C ALA A 197 -3.87 3.76 -36.02
N ILE A 198 -3.43 4.93 -36.50
CA ILE A 198 -4.29 5.90 -37.19
C ILE A 198 -4.56 5.46 -38.65
N LYS A 199 -3.74 4.57 -39.22
CA LYS A 199 -3.84 4.15 -40.62
C LYS A 199 -4.77 2.95 -40.87
N GLN A 200 -5.32 2.32 -39.84
CA GLN A 200 -6.20 1.15 -39.97
C GLN A 200 -7.65 1.43 -39.53
N PRO A 201 -8.54 1.93 -40.41
CA PRO A 201 -9.96 1.90 -40.15
C PRO A 201 -10.49 0.49 -40.52
N HIS A 202 -10.99 -0.21 -39.50
CA HIS A 202 -11.61 -1.55 -39.51
C HIS A 202 -10.67 -2.75 -39.31
N PHE A 203 -10.71 -3.37 -38.12
CA PHE A 203 -11.40 -4.66 -37.89
C PHE A 203 -10.87 -5.47 -36.68
N LYS A 204 -11.83 -5.95 -35.88
CA LYS A 204 -11.86 -7.13 -34.98
C LYS A 204 -11.07 -7.20 -33.66
N ARG A 205 -11.87 -7.36 -32.60
CA ARG A 205 -11.66 -8.23 -31.43
C ARG A 205 -10.75 -9.43 -31.75
N LYS A 206 -9.52 -9.47 -31.21
CA LYS A 206 -8.83 -10.75 -30.87
C LYS A 206 -7.62 -10.54 -29.96
N THR A 207 -7.85 -10.36 -28.66
CA THR A 207 -6.80 -10.51 -27.63
C THR A 207 -7.39 -11.19 -26.39
N SER A 208 -7.83 -12.44 -26.54
CA SER A 208 -8.26 -13.30 -25.42
C SER A 208 -7.96 -14.79 -25.68
N SER A 209 -6.89 -15.13 -26.40
CA SER A 209 -6.56 -16.52 -26.75
C SER A 209 -5.05 -16.77 -26.88
N LEU A 210 -4.21 -16.12 -26.08
CA LEU A 210 -2.76 -16.39 -26.05
C LEU A 210 -2.19 -16.77 -24.67
N TYR A 211 -3.03 -16.89 -23.64
CA TYR A 211 -2.59 -17.33 -22.30
C TYR A 211 -3.10 -18.72 -21.89
N LEU A 212 -3.82 -19.44 -22.77
CA LEU A 212 -4.39 -20.76 -22.46
C LEU A 212 -3.72 -21.94 -23.18
N HIS A 213 -2.58 -21.73 -23.86
CA HIS A 213 -1.88 -22.81 -24.56
C HIS A 213 -0.50 -23.17 -23.98
N GLU A 214 -0.01 -22.45 -22.96
CA GLU A 214 1.25 -22.79 -22.28
C GLU A 214 1.08 -23.52 -20.93
N ALA A 215 -0.17 -23.74 -20.48
CA ALA A 215 -0.46 -24.42 -19.21
C ALA A 215 -0.79 -25.93 -19.35
N THR A 216 -0.53 -26.55 -20.52
CA THR A 216 -0.94 -27.95 -20.79
C THR A 216 0.23 -28.90 -21.08
N ILE A 217 1.51 -28.48 -20.97
CA ILE A 217 2.69 -29.36 -21.23
C ILE A 217 3.60 -29.52 -20.01
N THR A 218 3.07 -29.49 -18.78
CA THR A 218 3.85 -29.83 -17.56
C THR A 218 3.08 -30.73 -16.58
N ASN A 219 2.19 -31.58 -17.10
CA ASN A 219 1.65 -32.72 -16.37
C ASN A 219 1.67 -33.95 -17.28
N LEU A 220 2.85 -34.57 -17.38
CA LEU A 220 3.11 -36.00 -17.61
C LEU A 220 4.54 -36.30 -17.13
#